data_AF-J2H2B7-F1
#
_entry.id   AF-J2H2B7-F1
#
_cell.length_a   1.000
_cell.length_b   1.000
_cell.length_c   1.000
_cell.angle_alpha   90.00
_cell.angle_beta   90.00
_cell.angle_gamma   90.00
#
_symmetry.space_group_name_H-M   'P 1'
#
loop_
_entity.id
_entity.type
_entity.pdbx_description
1 polymer ?
#
loop_
_entity_poly.entity_id
_entity_poly.type
_entity_poly.pdbx_seq_one_letter_code
_entity_poly.pdbx_strand_id
1 'polypeptide(L)' 'MPRSKTRARLRAARPPVHDAADPMDDDSDRTPARMDYLRRDIRRQLKLMAAARASREAGRPDEA' A
#
# COMPACT_ATOMS: atom_id res chain seq x y z
N MET A 1 32.75 33.36 -25.62
CA MET A 1 31.30 33.01 -25.70
C MET A 1 30.68 33.02 -24.30
N PRO A 2 29.68 33.85 -24.00
CA PRO A 2 29.12 33.99 -22.65
C PRO A 2 28.09 32.88 -22.38
N ARG A 3 28.56 31.63 -22.24
CA ARG A 3 27.71 30.46 -21.97
C ARG A 3 27.17 30.40 -20.53
N SER A 4 27.61 31.30 -19.65
CA SER A 4 27.32 31.28 -18.21
C SER A 4 26.02 31.99 -17.83
N LYS A 5 25.71 33.16 -18.42
CA LYS A 5 24.53 33.96 -18.02
C LYS A 5 23.21 33.32 -18.47
N THR A 6 23.14 32.80 -19.69
CA THR A 6 21.92 32.15 -20.21
C THR A 6 21.62 30.85 -19.48
N ARG A 7 22.64 30.04 -19.19
CA ARG A 7 22.49 28.78 -18.44
C ARG A 7 22.10 29.00 -16.98
N ALA A 8 22.62 30.06 -16.35
CA ALA A 8 22.23 30.44 -14.98
C ALA A 8 20.77 30.87 -14.91
N ARG A 9 20.29 31.68 -15.87
CA ARG A 9 18.88 32.08 -15.95
C ARG A 9 17.93 30.89 -16.18
N LEU A 10 18.32 29.95 -17.04
CA LEU A 10 17.54 28.73 -17.27
C LEU A 10 17.44 27.85 -16.01
N ARG A 11 18.48 27.79 -15.18
CA ARG A 11 18.41 27.11 -13.88
C ARG A 11 17.53 27.86 -12.87
N ALA A 12 17.64 29.18 -12.80
CA ALA A 12 16.84 30.00 -11.89
C ALA A 12 15.34 29.99 -12.25
N ALA A 13 15.03 29.86 -13.54
CA ALA A 13 13.66 29.73 -14.04
C ALA A 13 13.10 28.30 -13.94
N ARG A 14 13.88 27.33 -13.48
CA ARG A 14 13.40 25.96 -13.27
C ARG A 14 12.52 25.97 -12.01
N PRO A 15 11.22 25.64 -12.11
CA PRO A 15 10.39 25.51 -10.92
C PRO A 15 10.99 24.43 -10.00
N PRO A 16 10.89 24.60 -8.66
CA PRO A 16 11.33 23.57 -7.74
C PRO A 16 10.56 22.29 -8.08
N VAL A 17 11.30 21.26 -8.49
CA VAL A 17 10.73 19.92 -8.59
C VAL A 17 10.56 19.50 -7.14
N HIS A 18 9.36 19.67 -6.60
CA HIS A 18 8.99 18.92 -5.41
C HIS A 18 9.17 17.46 -5.82
N ASP A 19 10.16 16.79 -5.26
CA ASP A 19 10.13 15.34 -5.14
C ASP A 19 8.82 15.06 -4.42
N ALA A 20 7.78 14.78 -5.19
CA ALA A 20 6.56 14.20 -4.69
C ALA A 20 7.01 12.81 -4.25
N ALA A 21 7.42 12.69 -2.98
CA ALA A 21 7.45 11.41 -2.31
C ALA A 21 6.08 10.78 -2.61
N ASP A 22 6.10 9.61 -3.25
CA ASP A 22 4.88 8.87 -3.49
C ASP A 22 4.18 8.73 -2.13
N PRO A 23 2.94 9.21 -1.94
CA PRO A 23 2.24 9.03 -0.67
C PRO A 23 2.05 7.54 -0.31
N MET A 24 2.31 6.62 -1.24
CA MET A 24 2.36 5.17 -1.00
C MET A 24 3.70 4.66 -0.44
N ASP A 25 4.76 5.48 -0.41
CA ASP A 25 6.09 5.13 0.11
C ASP A 25 6.25 5.40 1.62
N ASP A 26 5.22 5.90 2.31
CA ASP A 26 5.26 6.07 3.76
C ASP A 26 5.08 4.74 4.51
N ASP A 27 6.10 3.88 4.37
CA ASP A 27 6.26 2.63 5.11
C ASP A 27 6.82 2.87 6.53
N SER A 28 6.90 4.12 7.01
CA SER A 28 7.44 4.48 8.34
C SER A 28 6.72 3.75 9.47
N ASP A 29 5.45 3.45 9.27
CA ASP A 29 4.58 2.76 10.23
C ASP A 29 4.59 1.22 10.08
N ARG A 30 5.30 0.68 9.08
CA ARG A 30 5.38 -0.75 8.75
C ARG A 30 6.39 -1.47 9.63
N THR A 31 6.18 -1.40 10.94
CA THR A 31 7.00 -2.14 11.90
C THR A 31 6.75 -3.65 11.80
N PRO A 32 7.77 -4.51 12.06
CA PRO A 32 7.59 -5.96 12.06
C PRO A 32 6.45 -6.43 12.98
N ALA A 33 6.32 -5.83 14.16
CA ALA A 33 5.27 -6.14 15.12
C ALA A 33 3.85 -5.84 14.58
N ARG A 34 3.65 -4.69 13.92
CA ARG A 34 2.37 -4.36 13.27
C ARG A 34 2.06 -5.31 12.12
N MET A 35 3.07 -5.65 11.30
CA MET A 35 2.89 -6.60 10.20
C MET A 35 2.53 -8.00 10.70
N ASP A 36 3.12 -8.45 11.79
CA ASP A 36 2.80 -9.76 12.38
C ASP A 36 1.39 -9.78 12.98
N TYR A 37 0.98 -8.70 13.64
CA TYR A 37 -0.40 -8.52 14.10
C TYR A 37 -1.38 -8.57 12.92
N LEU A 38 -1.13 -7.79 11.87
CA LEU A 38 -1.97 -7.76 10.66
C LEU A 38 -2.08 -9.14 10.01
N ARG A 39 -0.95 -9.85 9.84
CA ARG A 39 -0.93 -11.22 9.29
C ARG A 39 -1.71 -12.20 10.16
N ARG A 40 -1.69 -12.04 11.49
CA ARG A 40 -2.46 -12.88 12.42
C ARG A 40 -3.96 -12.59 12.29
N ASP A 41 -4.35 -11.32 12.19
CA ASP A 41 -5.74 -10.94 12.05
C ASP A 41 -6.34 -11.38 10.72
N ILE A 42 -5.62 -11.18 9.60
CA ILE A 42 -6.03 -11.68 8.28
C ILE A 42 -6.25 -13.19 8.32
N ARG A 43 -5.30 -13.96 8.88
CA ARG A 43 -5.45 -15.42 9.01
C ARG A 43 -6.66 -15.81 9.86
N ARG A 44 -6.94 -15.06 10.93
CA ARG A 44 -8.12 -15.27 11.78
C ARG A 44 -9.41 -15.01 11.00
N GLN A 45 -9.51 -13.90 10.28
CA GLN A 45 -10.69 -13.57 9.49
C GLN A 45 -10.95 -14.62 8.39
N LEU A 46 -9.91 -15.04 7.67
CA LEU A 46 -10.03 -16.08 6.64
C LEU A 46 -10.56 -17.40 7.23
N LYS A 47 -10.09 -17.80 8.41
CA LYS A 47 -10.60 -19.00 9.10
C LYS A 47 -12.08 -18.86 9.47
N LEU A 48 -12.49 -17.70 9.98
CA LEU A 48 -13.89 -17.44 10.32
C LEU A 48 -14.78 -17.45 9.08
N MET A 49 -14.35 -16.84 7.97
CA MET A 49 -15.09 -16.86 6.70
C MET A 49 -15.19 -18.27 6.12
N ALA A 50 -14.12 -19.06 6.19
CA ALA A 50 -14.13 -20.45 5.75
C ALA A 50 -15.12 -21.29 6.59
N ALA A 51 -15.11 -21.13 7.92
CA ALA A 51 -16.06 -21.80 8.80
C ALA A 51 -17.51 -21.36 8.53
N ALA A 52 -17.74 -20.07 8.30
CA ALA A 52 -19.05 -19.55 7.92
C ALA A 52 -19.55 -20.11 6.59
N ARG A 53 -18.64 -20.27 5.61
CA ARG A 53 -18.95 -20.90 4.32
C ARG A 53 -19.30 -22.38 4.49
N ALA A 54 -18.49 -23.13 5.24
CA ALA A 54 -18.76 -24.53 5.53
C ALA A 54 -20.08 -24.74 6.27
N SER A 55 -20.44 -23.84 7.20
CA SER A 55 -21.73 -23.89 7.91
C SER A 55 -22.92 -23.61 6.97
N ARG A 56 -22.75 -22.70 6.00
CA ARG A 56 -23.77 -22.46 4.96
C ARG A 56 -23.92 -23.63 4.01
N GLU A 57 -22.82 -24.32 3.71
CA GLU A 57 -22.80 -25.49 2.83
C GLU A 57 -23.39 -26.72 3.53
N ALA A 58 -23.08 -26.95 4.81
CA ALA A 58 -23.68 -28.02 5.62
C ALA A 58 -25.18 -27.79 5.91
N GLY A 59 -25.63 -26.53 5.88
CA GLY A 59 -27.05 -26.17 6.00
C GLY A 59 -27.84 -26.22 4.69
N ARG A 60 -27.20 -26.56 3.56
CA ARG A 60 -27.89 -27.00 2.35
C ARG A 60 -28.02 -28.52 2.43
N PRO A 61 -29.14 -29.05 2.95
CA PRO A 61 -29.41 -30.47 2.77
C PRO A 61 -29.42 -30.75 1.27
N ASP A 62 -28.78 -31.85 0.88
CA ASP A 62 -28.72 -32.40 -0.47
C ASP A 62 -29.91 -31.98 -1.35
N GLU A 63 -29.67 -31.06 -2.29
CA GLU A 63 -30.46 -31.03 -3.53
C GLU A 63 -29.70 -31.89 -4.54
N ALA A 64 -29.87 -33.20 -4.42
CA ALA A 64 -29.47 -34.21 -5.40
C ALA A 64 -30.44 -35.41 -5.32
#